data_AF-A0A800J7V7-F1
#
_entry.id   AF-A0A800J7V7-F1
#
_cell.length_a   1.000
_cell.length_b   1.000
_cell.length_c   1.000
_cell.angle_alpha   90.00
_cell.angle_beta   90.00
_cell.angle_gamma   90.00
#
_symmetry.space_group_name_H-M   'P 1'
#
loop_
_entity.id
_entity.type
_entity.pdbx_description
1 polymer ?
#
loop_
_entity_poly.entity_id
_entity_poly.type
_entity_poly.pdbx_seq_one_letter_code
_entity_poly.pdbx_strand_id
1 'polypeptide(L)'
;MTASATFFALFDQVAALACNGLDRDSDAFLAHVAPSGCASYDDPGTWSREATAEAYDSLATYAEAYGADDTADRCREAAAECREAARTFPVSREAAVETTAAERLALALASAETAATFAVYARQPHERFDPRRNEVVADGLTMDAAGEVAARLRAEVPDLVYTVSAAPLAAQLARAADRLAETRRAVAGKGRAVRAGLDFDPATAGDSGTFPALAREEAIRADEADLFAHVSASGSRFDVRGKLADSVTFSRGRGGASLAVPSKLRGTKGLAPRVARLAADVELWGGGSVYLPTVLHVLPEGVEGGPGVAVLAAPSGTRRDAYLVGYLQDKHARWLAPLLNPTAAGTVTDEGTPIRVYVTAVTGGTTEKPTRGVNVVITRAADAVRSMWAETAREGAEADAYESGDRTRIEALMD
;
A
#
# COMPACT_ATOMS: atom_id res chain seq x y z
N MET A 1 0.51 13.72 -22.84
CA MET A 1 -0.65 12.93 -23.33
C MET A 1 -0.35 11.48 -22.99
N THR A 2 -1.24 10.72 -22.34
CA THR A 2 -0.89 9.37 -21.86
C THR A 2 -0.75 8.37 -23.01
N ALA A 3 0.14 7.37 -22.88
CA ALA A 3 0.36 6.35 -23.92
C ALA A 3 -0.94 5.62 -24.34
N SER A 4 -1.87 5.45 -23.40
CA SER A 4 -3.21 4.90 -23.65
C SER A 4 -4.07 5.84 -24.53
N ALA A 5 -4.04 7.15 -24.27
CA ALA A 5 -4.77 8.12 -25.11
C ALA A 5 -4.22 8.20 -26.54
N THR A 6 -2.89 8.13 -26.71
CA THR A 6 -2.27 8.09 -28.03
C THR A 6 -2.61 6.79 -28.78
N PHE A 7 -2.61 5.65 -28.09
CA PHE A 7 -3.00 4.37 -28.69
C PHE A 7 -4.44 4.39 -29.18
N PHE A 8 -5.39 4.78 -28.33
CA PHE A 8 -6.80 4.81 -28.73
C PHE A 8 -7.07 5.82 -29.86
N ALA A 9 -6.40 6.97 -29.87
CA ALA A 9 -6.53 7.92 -30.97
C ALA A 9 -6.06 7.36 -32.32
N LEU A 10 -4.97 6.56 -32.33
CA LEU A 10 -4.49 5.89 -33.54
C LEU A 10 -5.36 4.68 -33.89
N PHE A 11 -5.80 3.91 -32.89
CA PHE A 11 -6.72 2.80 -33.05
C PHE A 11 -8.03 3.27 -33.69
N ASP A 12 -8.66 4.34 -33.19
CA ASP A 12 -9.91 4.87 -33.73
C ASP A 12 -9.77 5.29 -35.20
N GLN A 13 -8.61 5.87 -35.57
CA GLN A 13 -8.33 6.25 -36.96
C GLN A 13 -8.24 5.03 -37.87
N VAL A 14 -7.55 3.97 -37.44
CA VAL A 14 -7.41 2.74 -38.22
C VAL A 14 -8.72 1.93 -38.23
N ALA A 15 -9.42 1.85 -37.11
CA ALA A 15 -10.70 1.17 -36.97
C ALA A 15 -11.77 1.84 -37.85
N ALA A 16 -11.79 3.17 -37.92
CA ALA A 16 -12.69 3.90 -38.82
C ALA A 16 -12.44 3.58 -40.30
N LEU A 17 -11.21 3.21 -40.69
CA LEU A 17 -10.89 2.77 -42.04
C LEU A 17 -11.22 1.29 -42.25
N ALA A 18 -10.86 0.45 -41.29
CA ALA A 18 -10.99 -1.01 -41.38
C ALA A 18 -12.43 -1.52 -41.21
N CYS A 19 -13.26 -0.79 -40.46
CA CYS A 19 -14.65 -1.15 -40.17
C CYS A 19 -15.68 -0.39 -41.03
N ASN A 20 -15.26 0.64 -41.79
CA ASN A 20 -16.16 1.29 -42.75
C ASN A 20 -16.38 0.39 -43.98
N GLY A 21 -17.45 -0.41 -43.96
CA GLY A 21 -17.93 -1.18 -45.11
C GLY A 21 -18.01 -2.70 -44.88
N LEU A 22 -17.61 -3.18 -43.72
CA LEU A 22 -17.82 -4.56 -43.26
C LEU A 22 -18.50 -4.46 -41.89
N ASP A 23 -19.52 -5.26 -41.61
CA ASP A 23 -20.19 -5.36 -40.28
C ASP A 23 -19.23 -5.91 -39.19
N ARG A 24 -18.06 -5.28 -39.03
CA ARG A 24 -17.01 -5.65 -38.10
C ARG A 24 -17.08 -4.72 -36.90
N ASP A 25 -17.31 -5.34 -35.76
CA ASP A 25 -17.29 -4.71 -34.45
C ASP A 25 -15.89 -4.16 -34.14
N SER A 26 -15.81 -2.92 -33.64
CA SER A 26 -14.56 -2.32 -33.16
C SER A 26 -13.89 -3.18 -32.09
N ASP A 27 -14.68 -3.89 -31.29
CA ASP A 27 -14.17 -4.75 -30.23
C ASP A 27 -13.50 -6.00 -30.81
N ALA A 28 -14.05 -6.54 -31.90
CA ALA A 28 -13.43 -7.65 -32.63
C ALA A 28 -12.13 -7.21 -33.31
N PHE A 29 -12.08 -5.96 -33.80
CA PHE A 29 -10.85 -5.39 -34.37
C PHE A 29 -9.78 -5.17 -33.28
N LEU A 30 -10.16 -4.67 -32.11
CA LEU A 30 -9.26 -4.52 -30.96
C LEU A 30 -8.68 -5.87 -30.53
N ALA A 31 -9.48 -6.93 -30.49
CA ALA A 31 -9.02 -8.28 -30.18
C ALA A 31 -8.03 -8.86 -31.21
N HIS A 32 -8.04 -8.36 -32.46
CA HIS A 32 -7.07 -8.75 -33.49
C HIS A 32 -5.78 -7.94 -33.46
N VAL A 33 -5.85 -6.69 -33.01
CA VAL A 33 -4.68 -5.80 -32.86
C VAL A 33 -3.96 -6.08 -31.56
N ALA A 34 -4.69 -6.52 -30.52
CA ALA A 34 -4.10 -6.72 -29.21
C ALA A 34 -3.19 -7.97 -29.16
N PRO A 35 -2.02 -7.87 -28.50
CA PRO A 35 -1.06 -8.97 -28.42
C PRO A 35 -1.60 -10.17 -27.65
N SER A 36 -1.19 -11.35 -28.06
CA SER A 36 -1.50 -12.59 -27.34
C SER A 36 -0.88 -12.56 -25.94
N GLY A 37 -1.71 -12.66 -24.90
CA GLY A 37 -1.26 -12.75 -23.51
C GLY A 37 -1.41 -11.47 -22.67
N CYS A 38 -2.08 -10.43 -23.18
CA CYS A 38 -2.48 -9.28 -22.37
C CYS A 38 -3.51 -9.68 -21.30
N ALA A 39 -3.38 -9.12 -20.09
CA ALA A 39 -4.28 -9.39 -18.96
C ALA A 39 -5.71 -8.84 -19.17
N SER A 40 -5.83 -7.78 -19.99
CA SER A 40 -7.09 -7.17 -20.41
C SER A 40 -6.90 -6.56 -21.78
N TYR A 41 -7.81 -6.83 -22.72
CA TYR A 41 -7.77 -6.22 -24.06
C TYR A 41 -8.33 -4.79 -24.08
N ASP A 42 -9.14 -4.42 -23.09
CA ASP A 42 -9.86 -3.13 -23.06
C ASP A 42 -9.06 -2.01 -22.37
N ASP A 43 -7.90 -2.33 -21.81
CA ASP A 43 -7.04 -1.34 -21.15
C ASP A 43 -5.58 -1.47 -21.61
N PRO A 44 -5.21 -0.82 -22.73
CA PRO A 44 -3.83 -0.71 -23.20
C PRO A 44 -2.87 -0.08 -22.18
N GLY A 45 -3.39 0.61 -21.16
CA GLY A 45 -2.59 1.13 -20.04
C GLY A 45 -1.98 0.03 -19.17
N THR A 46 -2.51 -1.19 -19.24
CA THR A 46 -2.02 -2.37 -18.51
C THR A 46 -1.07 -3.25 -19.32
N TRP A 47 -0.87 -2.97 -20.62
CA TRP A 47 -0.02 -3.78 -21.48
C TRP A 47 1.47 -3.56 -21.20
N SER A 48 2.29 -4.59 -21.43
CA SER A 48 3.74 -4.42 -21.41
C SER A 48 4.18 -3.54 -22.58
N ARG A 49 5.35 -2.90 -22.49
CA ARG A 49 5.85 -2.05 -23.59
C ARG A 49 6.13 -2.82 -24.88
N GLU A 50 6.56 -4.07 -24.77
CA GLU A 50 6.72 -4.97 -25.91
C GLU A 50 5.35 -5.28 -26.53
N ALA A 51 4.36 -5.61 -25.71
CA ALA A 51 2.99 -5.85 -26.16
C ALA A 51 2.39 -4.58 -26.82
N THR A 52 2.54 -3.40 -26.21
CA THR A 52 2.09 -2.15 -26.83
C THR A 52 2.80 -1.87 -28.16
N ALA A 53 4.10 -2.19 -28.28
CA ALA A 53 4.81 -2.04 -29.54
C ALA A 53 4.28 -3.00 -30.63
N GLU A 54 4.02 -4.27 -30.30
CA GLU A 54 3.42 -5.25 -31.22
C GLU A 54 2.02 -4.82 -31.68
N ALA A 55 1.23 -4.23 -30.76
CA ALA A 55 -0.08 -3.68 -31.09
C ALA A 55 0.03 -2.52 -32.09
N TYR A 56 1.00 -1.61 -31.89
CA TYR A 56 1.27 -0.53 -32.84
C TYR A 56 1.78 -1.03 -34.19
N ASP A 57 2.63 -2.07 -34.24
CA ASP A 57 3.04 -2.68 -35.52
C ASP A 57 1.84 -3.28 -36.27
N SER A 58 0.93 -3.90 -35.53
CA SER A 58 -0.31 -4.46 -36.09
C SER A 58 -1.18 -3.35 -36.66
N LEU A 59 -1.36 -2.23 -35.93
CA LEU A 59 -2.07 -1.05 -36.43
C LEU A 59 -1.41 -0.46 -37.67
N ALA A 60 -0.08 -0.37 -37.70
CA ALA A 60 0.65 0.13 -38.86
C ALA A 60 0.37 -0.74 -40.10
N THR A 61 0.42 -2.06 -39.94
CA THR A 61 0.14 -3.02 -41.03
C THR A 61 -1.27 -2.85 -41.58
N TYR A 62 -2.27 -2.65 -40.70
CA TYR A 62 -3.64 -2.39 -41.15
C TYR A 62 -3.76 -1.03 -41.83
N ALA A 63 -3.16 0.04 -41.29
CA ALA A 63 -3.20 1.37 -41.88
C ALA A 63 -2.64 1.38 -43.32
N GLU A 64 -1.53 0.68 -43.57
CA GLU A 64 -0.97 0.53 -44.92
C GLU A 64 -1.89 -0.25 -45.87
N ALA A 65 -2.51 -1.32 -45.39
CA ALA A 65 -3.45 -2.11 -46.19
C ALA A 65 -4.65 -1.28 -46.68
N TYR A 66 -4.99 -0.20 -45.97
CA TYR A 66 -6.05 0.74 -46.34
C TYR A 66 -5.52 2.07 -46.94
N GLY A 67 -4.23 2.17 -47.26
CA GLY A 67 -3.64 3.35 -47.92
C GLY A 67 -3.54 4.59 -47.03
N ALA A 68 -3.43 4.40 -45.71
CA ALA A 68 -3.25 5.48 -44.72
C ALA A 68 -1.80 5.56 -44.24
N ASP A 69 -0.89 5.88 -45.17
CA ASP A 69 0.57 5.85 -44.95
C ASP A 69 1.00 6.74 -43.77
N ASP A 70 0.44 7.96 -43.64
CA ASP A 70 0.73 8.88 -42.53
C ASP A 70 0.38 8.26 -41.15
N THR A 71 -0.73 7.52 -41.07
CA THR A 71 -1.15 6.83 -39.84
C THR A 71 -0.25 5.62 -39.57
N ALA A 72 0.15 4.90 -40.61
CA ALA A 72 1.09 3.79 -40.50
C ALA A 72 2.44 4.24 -39.93
N ASP A 73 2.98 5.35 -40.43
CA ASP A 73 4.25 5.91 -39.97
C ASP A 73 4.19 6.38 -38.52
N ARG A 74 3.09 7.02 -38.11
CA ARG A 74 2.85 7.39 -36.69
C ARG A 74 2.75 6.17 -35.78
N CYS A 75 2.13 5.08 -36.25
CA CYS A 75 2.10 3.83 -35.48
C CYS A 75 3.50 3.22 -35.34
N ARG A 76 4.33 3.24 -36.38
CA ARG A 76 5.72 2.75 -36.33
C ARG A 76 6.60 3.57 -35.40
N GLU A 77 6.46 4.89 -35.42
CA GLU A 77 7.17 5.79 -34.50
C GLU A 77 6.83 5.44 -33.05
N ALA A 78 5.54 5.31 -32.73
CA ALA A 78 5.08 4.91 -31.40
C ALA A 78 5.56 3.50 -31.00
N ALA A 79 5.61 2.55 -31.95
CA ALA A 79 6.18 1.22 -31.72
C ALA A 79 7.69 1.29 -31.41
N ALA A 80 8.46 2.10 -32.16
CA ALA A 80 9.89 2.30 -31.95
C ALA A 80 10.17 2.92 -30.58
N GLU A 81 9.41 3.94 -30.18
CA GLU A 81 9.50 4.54 -28.84
C GLU A 81 9.22 3.52 -27.73
N CYS A 82 8.19 2.67 -27.90
CA CYS A 82 7.87 1.63 -26.93
C CYS A 82 8.99 0.59 -26.80
N ARG A 83 9.61 0.19 -27.91
CA ARG A 83 10.76 -0.75 -27.90
C ARG A 83 12.01 -0.13 -27.29
N GLU A 84 12.29 1.13 -27.60
CA GLU A 84 13.45 1.83 -27.01
C GLU A 84 13.29 1.99 -25.50
N ALA A 85 12.08 2.33 -25.04
CA ALA A 85 11.73 2.36 -23.63
C ALA A 85 11.83 0.97 -22.96
N ALA A 86 11.50 -0.11 -23.68
CA ALA A 86 11.68 -1.47 -23.17
C ALA A 86 13.17 -1.84 -23.01
N ARG A 87 14.04 -1.39 -23.94
CA ARG A 87 15.49 -1.64 -23.89
C ARG A 87 16.22 -0.86 -22.80
N THR A 88 15.81 0.38 -22.54
CA THR A 88 16.44 1.25 -21.52
C THR A 88 16.10 0.84 -20.08
N PHE A 89 15.06 0.03 -19.88
CA PHE A 89 14.62 -0.44 -18.55
C PHE A 89 14.55 -1.98 -18.47
N PRO A 90 15.68 -2.71 -18.57
CA PRO A 90 15.70 -4.17 -18.63
C PRO A 90 15.33 -4.89 -17.31
N VAL A 91 15.00 -4.13 -16.25
CA VAL A 91 14.91 -4.65 -14.87
C VAL A 91 13.62 -5.45 -14.59
N SER A 92 12.66 -5.48 -15.53
CA SER A 92 11.29 -5.89 -15.19
C SER A 92 11.00 -7.38 -15.24
N ARG A 93 11.80 -8.24 -15.89
CA ARG A 93 11.41 -9.65 -16.02
C ARG A 93 11.80 -10.50 -14.81
N GLU A 94 13.02 -10.37 -14.28
CA GLU A 94 13.47 -11.15 -13.13
C GLU A 94 12.86 -10.66 -11.81
N ALA A 95 12.74 -9.35 -11.59
CA ALA A 95 12.13 -8.79 -10.39
C ALA A 95 10.61 -9.03 -10.32
N ALA A 96 9.90 -8.94 -11.45
CA ALA A 96 8.46 -9.25 -11.48
C ALA A 96 8.22 -10.75 -11.35
N VAL A 97 9.07 -11.62 -11.93
CA VAL A 97 8.99 -13.07 -11.76
C VAL A 97 9.28 -13.48 -10.30
N GLU A 98 10.26 -12.86 -9.63
CA GLU A 98 10.56 -13.10 -8.21
C GLU A 98 9.45 -12.59 -7.28
N THR A 99 8.84 -11.43 -7.57
CA THR A 99 7.74 -10.88 -6.78
C THR A 99 6.45 -11.69 -6.98
N THR A 100 6.17 -12.11 -8.21
CA THR A 100 5.06 -13.03 -8.51
C THR A 100 5.31 -14.42 -7.91
N ALA A 101 6.56 -14.87 -7.78
CA ALA A 101 6.91 -16.12 -7.10
C ALA A 101 6.71 -16.01 -5.58
N ALA A 102 7.06 -14.88 -4.97
CA ALA A 102 6.82 -14.61 -3.54
C ALA A 102 5.32 -14.46 -3.23
N GLU A 103 4.55 -13.83 -4.11
CA GLU A 103 3.09 -13.72 -3.99
C GLU A 103 2.39 -15.05 -4.26
N ARG A 104 2.80 -15.82 -5.26
CA ARG A 104 2.31 -17.20 -5.47
C ARG A 104 2.69 -18.11 -4.32
N LEU A 105 3.86 -17.93 -3.71
CA LEU A 105 4.27 -18.67 -2.51
C LEU A 105 3.44 -18.24 -1.29
N ALA A 106 3.17 -16.95 -1.10
CA ALA A 106 2.32 -16.45 -0.01
C ALA A 106 0.86 -16.88 -0.18
N LEU A 107 0.33 -16.83 -1.39
CA LEU A 107 -1.01 -17.31 -1.72
C LEU A 107 -1.06 -18.84 -1.62
N ALA A 108 -0.02 -19.58 -2.03
CA ALA A 108 0.09 -21.03 -1.83
C ALA A 108 0.23 -21.40 -0.36
N LEU A 109 0.94 -20.61 0.45
CA LEU A 109 1.04 -20.80 1.91
C LEU A 109 -0.28 -20.47 2.62
N ALA A 110 -1.04 -19.49 2.12
CA ALA A 110 -2.35 -19.10 2.65
C ALA A 110 -3.50 -20.01 2.17
N SER A 111 -3.37 -20.63 0.99
CA SER A 111 -4.35 -21.57 0.42
C SER A 111 -3.98 -23.04 0.61
N ALA A 112 -2.78 -23.34 1.12
CA ALA A 112 -2.40 -24.69 1.51
C ALA A 112 -3.17 -25.11 2.76
N GLU A 113 -4.31 -25.76 2.54
CA GLU A 113 -4.92 -26.70 3.47
C GLU A 113 -4.00 -27.88 3.90
N THR A 114 -2.68 -27.89 3.59
CA THR A 114 -1.86 -29.11 3.67
C THR A 114 -0.43 -29.03 4.19
N ALA A 115 0.11 -27.88 4.63
CA ALA A 115 1.42 -27.88 5.29
C ALA A 115 1.30 -27.90 6.82
N ALA A 116 0.47 -28.80 7.37
CA ALA A 116 0.56 -29.11 8.79
C ALA A 116 1.99 -29.59 9.06
N THR A 117 2.78 -28.78 9.75
CA THR A 117 4.09 -29.22 10.23
C THR A 117 3.89 -30.08 11.46
N PHE A 118 4.67 -31.13 11.57
CA PHE A 118 4.62 -32.09 12.67
C PHE A 118 5.83 -31.87 13.58
N ALA A 119 5.62 -32.19 14.86
CA ALA A 119 6.65 -32.20 15.88
C ALA A 119 6.74 -33.59 16.52
N VAL A 120 7.95 -33.95 16.94
CA VAL A 120 8.24 -35.15 17.71
C VAL A 120 8.38 -34.75 19.17
N TYR A 121 7.57 -35.35 20.02
CA TYR A 121 7.56 -35.11 21.46
C TYR A 121 8.16 -36.29 22.19
N ALA A 122 9.02 -36.04 23.17
CA ALA A 122 9.57 -37.04 24.08
C ALA A 122 8.83 -37.01 25.43
N ARG A 123 8.62 -38.20 26.01
CA ARG A 123 8.05 -38.36 27.36
C ARG A 123 8.49 -39.66 28.01
N GLN A 124 8.36 -39.72 29.34
CA GLN A 124 8.54 -40.97 30.07
C GLN A 124 7.38 -41.94 29.79
N PRO A 125 7.59 -43.27 29.83
CA PRO A 125 6.55 -44.25 29.49
C PRO A 125 5.28 -44.16 30.36
N HIS A 126 5.42 -43.70 31.60
CA HIS A 126 4.34 -43.59 32.58
C HIS A 126 3.60 -42.24 32.54
N GLU A 127 4.13 -41.24 31.84
CA GLU A 127 3.49 -39.93 31.71
C GLU A 127 2.39 -39.98 30.66
N ARG A 128 1.30 -39.21 30.80
CA ARG A 128 0.29 -39.08 29.74
C ARG A 128 0.77 -38.10 28.66
N PHE A 129 0.48 -38.38 27.39
CA PHE A 129 0.78 -37.44 26.30
C PHE A 129 -0.06 -36.15 26.42
N ASP A 130 0.62 -35.02 26.47
CA ASP A 130 0.10 -33.65 26.43
C ASP A 130 1.10 -32.77 25.65
N PRO A 131 0.76 -32.29 24.43
CA PRO A 131 1.66 -31.51 23.59
C PRO A 131 2.02 -30.13 24.18
N ARG A 132 1.38 -29.70 25.29
CA ARG A 132 1.75 -28.48 26.03
C ARG A 132 2.78 -28.72 27.13
N ARG A 133 2.97 -29.97 27.55
CA ARG A 133 3.83 -30.34 28.70
C ARG A 133 4.99 -31.23 28.31
N ASN A 134 4.86 -32.00 27.23
CA ASN A 134 5.93 -32.85 26.76
C ASN A 134 6.98 -32.06 25.98
N GLU A 135 8.23 -32.48 26.12
CA GLU A 135 9.38 -31.84 25.48
C GLU A 135 9.34 -32.06 23.96
N VAL A 136 9.53 -30.98 23.20
CA VAL A 136 9.65 -31.04 21.74
C VAL A 136 11.11 -31.31 21.41
N VAL A 137 11.39 -32.48 20.84
CA VAL A 137 12.76 -32.90 20.48
C VAL A 137 13.09 -32.65 19.01
N ALA A 138 12.06 -32.48 18.16
CA ALA A 138 12.21 -32.03 16.78
C ALA A 138 10.89 -31.42 16.29
N ASP A 139 10.94 -30.39 15.43
CA ASP A 139 9.74 -29.73 14.92
C ASP A 139 9.90 -29.21 13.48
N GLY A 140 8.81 -28.66 12.93
CA GLY A 140 8.82 -28.14 11.56
C GLY A 140 8.90 -29.21 10.47
N LEU A 141 8.64 -30.46 10.81
CA LEU A 141 8.84 -31.61 9.94
C LEU A 141 7.59 -31.90 9.09
N THR A 142 7.78 -32.58 7.96
CA THR A 142 6.68 -33.31 7.32
C THR A 142 6.32 -34.53 8.17
N MET A 143 5.14 -35.12 7.97
CA MET A 143 4.73 -36.32 8.71
C MET A 143 5.75 -37.47 8.56
N ASP A 144 6.22 -37.71 7.33
CA ASP A 144 7.18 -38.78 7.03
C ASP A 144 8.53 -38.52 7.72
N ALA A 145 9.05 -37.29 7.64
CA ALA A 145 10.31 -36.92 8.31
C ALA A 145 10.18 -37.00 9.84
N ALA A 146 9.03 -36.63 10.41
CA ALA A 146 8.76 -36.80 11.84
C ALA A 146 8.70 -38.28 12.24
N GLY A 147 8.14 -39.13 11.38
CA GLY A 147 8.13 -40.58 11.55
C GLY A 147 9.54 -41.18 11.57
N GLU A 148 10.39 -40.79 10.61
CA GLU A 148 11.78 -41.23 10.54
C GLU A 148 12.60 -40.78 11.76
N VAL A 149 12.47 -39.51 12.16
CA VAL A 149 13.14 -38.98 13.35
C VAL A 149 12.69 -39.72 14.61
N ALA A 150 11.38 -39.95 14.78
CA ALA A 150 10.86 -40.71 15.91
C ALA A 150 11.36 -42.17 15.91
N ALA A 151 11.47 -42.81 14.75
CA ALA A 151 11.99 -44.17 14.64
C ALA A 151 13.48 -44.26 15.03
N ARG A 152 14.29 -43.32 14.55
CA ARG A 152 15.72 -43.23 14.91
C ARG A 152 15.90 -42.97 16.41
N LEU A 153 15.16 -42.01 16.97
CA LEU A 153 15.24 -41.67 18.40
C LEU A 153 14.83 -42.84 19.30
N ARG A 154 13.83 -43.65 18.91
CA ARG A 154 13.47 -44.89 19.63
C ARG A 154 14.60 -45.92 19.64
N ALA A 155 15.41 -45.99 18.58
CA ALA A 155 16.54 -46.91 18.51
C ALA A 155 17.73 -46.42 19.37
N GLU A 156 17.94 -45.11 19.45
CA GLU A 156 19.04 -44.50 20.20
C GLU A 156 18.75 -44.40 21.71
N VAL A 157 17.49 -44.10 22.08
CA VAL A 157 17.08 -43.88 23.47
C VAL A 157 15.77 -44.64 23.75
N PRO A 158 15.85 -45.97 24.00
CA PRO A 158 14.68 -46.82 24.09
C PRO A 158 13.81 -46.59 25.33
N ASP A 159 14.33 -45.91 26.36
CA ASP A 159 13.62 -45.65 27.62
C ASP A 159 12.56 -44.54 27.49
N LEU A 160 12.55 -43.78 26.38
CA LEU A 160 11.60 -42.70 26.13
C LEU A 160 10.55 -43.07 25.08
N VAL A 161 9.36 -42.49 25.22
CA VAL A 161 8.28 -42.62 24.24
C VAL A 161 8.24 -41.39 23.34
N TYR A 162 8.43 -41.60 22.04
CA TYR A 162 8.39 -40.56 21.02
C TYR A 162 7.05 -40.54 20.28
N THR A 163 6.34 -39.41 20.35
CA THR A 163 5.01 -39.22 19.74
C THR A 163 5.08 -38.14 18.67
N VAL A 164 4.57 -38.44 17.47
CA VAL A 164 4.44 -37.47 16.39
C VAL A 164 3.05 -36.82 16.48
N SER A 165 3.00 -35.49 16.46
CA SER A 165 1.74 -34.73 16.47
C SER A 165 1.85 -33.48 15.61
N ALA A 166 0.73 -33.01 15.07
CA ALA A 166 0.69 -31.71 14.40
C ALA A 166 1.16 -30.63 15.38
N ALA A 167 2.07 -29.77 14.93
CA ALA A 167 2.57 -28.66 15.72
C ALA A 167 1.41 -27.70 16.05
N PRO A 168 1.41 -27.06 17.24
CA PRO A 168 0.37 -26.11 17.60
C PRO A 168 0.23 -25.01 16.53
N LEU A 169 -1.00 -24.65 16.16
CA LEU A 169 -1.29 -23.65 15.13
C LEU A 169 -0.54 -22.32 15.37
N ALA A 170 -0.35 -21.93 16.64
CA ALA A 170 0.44 -20.74 17.01
C ALA A 170 1.91 -20.83 16.56
N ALA A 171 2.54 -22.00 16.65
CA ALA A 171 3.92 -22.23 16.20
C ALA A 171 4.04 -22.35 14.68
N GLN A 172 2.95 -22.72 13.99
CA GLN A 172 2.86 -22.71 12.53
C GLN A 172 2.71 -21.26 12.02
N LEU A 173 1.89 -20.45 12.68
CA LEU A 173 1.69 -19.03 12.35
C LEU A 173 2.93 -18.17 12.64
N ALA A 174 3.64 -18.41 13.75
CA ALA A 174 4.90 -17.72 14.05
C ALA A 174 5.97 -17.95 12.95
N ARG A 175 6.12 -19.19 12.49
CA ARG A 175 7.06 -19.53 11.40
C ARG A 175 6.65 -19.00 10.04
N ALA A 176 5.35 -18.89 9.79
CA ALA A 176 4.85 -18.22 8.60
C ALA A 176 5.19 -16.72 8.66
N ALA A 177 5.02 -16.09 9.82
CA ALA A 177 5.38 -14.69 10.04
C ALA A 177 6.89 -14.43 9.90
N ASP A 178 7.75 -15.31 10.41
CA ASP A 178 9.21 -15.17 10.30
C ASP A 178 9.70 -15.28 8.85
N ARG A 179 9.19 -16.26 8.10
CA ARG A 179 9.49 -16.43 6.66
C ARG A 179 8.97 -15.26 5.82
N LEU A 180 7.80 -14.73 6.17
CA LEU A 180 7.26 -13.52 5.56
C LEU A 180 8.13 -12.30 5.90
N ALA A 181 8.63 -12.21 7.12
CA ALA A 181 9.50 -11.12 7.58
C ALA A 181 10.88 -11.16 6.94
N GLU A 182 11.46 -12.33 6.71
CA GLU A 182 12.74 -12.51 6.00
C GLU A 182 12.61 -12.15 4.52
N THR A 183 11.55 -12.62 3.87
CA THR A 183 11.23 -12.28 2.48
C THR A 183 10.98 -10.77 2.33
N ARG A 184 10.22 -10.17 3.26
CA ARG A 184 10.01 -8.71 3.32
C ARG A 184 11.30 -7.93 3.53
N ARG A 185 12.24 -8.42 4.36
CA ARG A 185 13.55 -7.80 4.57
C ARG A 185 14.42 -7.84 3.30
N ALA A 186 14.43 -8.97 2.58
CA ALA A 186 15.14 -9.11 1.32
C ALA A 186 14.59 -8.16 0.22
N VAL A 187 13.26 -8.00 0.17
CA VAL A 187 12.59 -7.07 -0.76
C VAL A 187 12.80 -5.60 -0.35
N ALA A 188 12.72 -5.29 0.95
CA ALA A 188 12.93 -3.94 1.47
C ALA A 188 14.38 -3.44 1.30
N GLY A 189 15.36 -4.34 1.37
CA GLY A 189 16.76 -4.03 1.09
C GLY A 189 17.00 -3.58 -0.36
N LYS A 190 16.31 -4.20 -1.33
CA LYS A 190 16.38 -3.82 -2.75
C LYS A 190 15.54 -2.57 -3.06
N GLY A 191 14.37 -2.40 -2.41
CA GLY A 191 13.50 -1.24 -2.62
C GLY A 191 14.02 0.10 -2.07
N ARG A 192 14.88 0.07 -1.03
CA ARG A 192 15.47 1.29 -0.44
C ARG A 192 16.40 2.04 -1.41
N ALA A 193 17.12 1.33 -2.27
CA ALA A 193 18.00 1.93 -3.28
C ALA A 193 17.22 2.66 -4.40
N VAL A 194 15.98 2.26 -4.65
CA VAL A 194 15.11 2.86 -5.69
C VAL A 194 14.33 4.08 -5.17
N ARG A 195 14.04 4.16 -3.86
CA ARG A 195 13.20 5.22 -3.27
C ARG A 195 13.94 6.51 -2.87
N ALA A 196 15.26 6.48 -2.74
CA ALA A 196 16.05 7.66 -2.38
C ALA A 196 16.05 8.78 -3.45
N GLY A 197 15.44 8.56 -4.62
CA GLY A 197 15.30 9.55 -5.70
C GLY A 197 13.89 10.10 -5.95
N LEU A 198 12.90 9.81 -5.09
CA LEU A 198 11.49 10.14 -5.32
C LEU A 198 10.90 11.05 -4.22
N ASP A 199 11.61 12.13 -3.86
CA ASP A 199 11.00 13.18 -3.06
C ASP A 199 9.94 13.93 -3.88
N PHE A 200 8.79 14.12 -3.26
CA PHE A 200 7.57 14.68 -3.84
C PHE A 200 7.73 16.19 -4.16
N ASP A 201 7.67 16.55 -5.44
CA ASP A 201 7.38 17.91 -5.89
C ASP A 201 5.99 17.95 -6.56
N PRO A 202 4.97 18.59 -5.95
CA PRO A 202 3.64 18.70 -6.54
C PRO A 202 3.61 19.49 -7.86
N ALA A 203 4.68 20.21 -8.23
CA ALA A 203 4.78 20.93 -9.50
C ALA A 203 5.16 20.03 -10.69
N THR A 204 5.63 18.80 -10.48
CA THR A 204 6.13 17.90 -11.54
C THR A 204 5.15 16.79 -11.96
N ALA A 205 3.87 16.90 -11.61
CA ALA A 205 2.84 15.94 -11.99
C ALA A 205 2.50 15.89 -13.51
N GLY A 206 3.29 16.56 -14.36
CA GLY A 206 3.21 16.46 -15.80
C GLY A 206 4.35 15.60 -16.39
N ASP A 207 3.97 14.53 -17.08
CA ASP A 207 4.74 13.91 -18.17
C ASP A 207 5.97 13.02 -17.87
N SER A 208 5.89 12.11 -16.88
CA SER A 208 6.79 10.94 -16.90
C SER A 208 6.15 9.62 -16.41
N GLY A 209 6.11 8.63 -17.31
CA GLY A 209 6.27 7.20 -17.03
C GLY A 209 5.09 6.41 -16.45
N THR A 210 4.73 5.32 -17.12
CA THR A 210 3.85 4.23 -16.62
C THR A 210 4.43 3.50 -15.40
N PHE A 211 5.75 3.58 -15.19
CA PHE A 211 6.47 2.96 -14.08
C PHE A 211 6.17 3.64 -12.73
N PRO A 212 6.12 4.98 -12.66
CA PRO A 212 5.47 5.68 -11.55
C PRO A 212 4.05 5.18 -11.26
N ALA A 213 3.19 4.94 -12.26
CA ALA A 213 1.80 4.56 -12.00
C ALA A 213 1.67 3.20 -11.27
N LEU A 214 2.38 2.15 -11.74
CA LEU A 214 2.37 0.83 -11.08
C LEU A 214 3.03 0.86 -9.70
N ALA A 215 4.17 1.55 -9.57
CA ALA A 215 4.83 1.73 -8.27
C ALA A 215 3.95 2.50 -7.27
N ARG A 216 3.15 3.47 -7.74
CA ARG A 216 2.15 4.19 -6.93
C ARG A 216 1.00 3.27 -6.52
N GLU A 217 0.52 2.40 -7.41
CA GLU A 217 -0.54 1.44 -7.08
C GLU A 217 -0.10 0.44 -6.01
N GLU A 218 1.09 -0.14 -6.16
CA GLU A 218 1.67 -1.06 -5.18
C GLU A 218 1.89 -0.34 -3.85
N ALA A 219 2.40 0.90 -3.87
CA ALA A 219 2.56 1.70 -2.65
C ALA A 219 1.22 1.97 -1.95
N ILE A 220 0.18 2.36 -2.70
CA ILE A 220 -1.17 2.58 -2.15
C ILE A 220 -1.75 1.30 -1.55
N ARG A 221 -1.57 0.13 -2.20
CA ARG A 221 -2.03 -1.15 -1.67
C ARG A 221 -1.27 -1.57 -0.40
N ALA A 222 0.05 -1.36 -0.37
CA ALA A 222 0.86 -1.64 0.81
C ALA A 222 0.43 -0.74 1.99
N ASP A 223 0.23 0.55 1.73
CA ASP A 223 -0.27 1.50 2.72
C ASP A 223 -1.68 1.13 3.21
N GLU A 224 -2.56 0.65 2.33
CA GLU A 224 -3.89 0.15 2.68
C GLU A 224 -3.81 -1.03 3.65
N ALA A 225 -2.94 -2.01 3.38
CA ALA A 225 -2.78 -3.18 4.24
C ALA A 225 -2.29 -2.79 5.65
N ASP A 226 -1.26 -1.94 5.72
CA ASP A 226 -0.70 -1.47 6.99
C ASP A 226 -1.76 -0.69 7.79
N LEU A 227 -2.48 0.23 7.12
CA LEU A 227 -3.50 1.04 7.77
C LEU A 227 -4.72 0.22 8.16
N PHE A 228 -5.13 -0.77 7.37
CA PHE A 228 -6.23 -1.68 7.71
C PHE A 228 -5.93 -2.44 9.01
N ALA A 229 -4.73 -3.00 9.14
CA ALA A 229 -4.32 -3.73 10.33
C ALA A 229 -4.34 -2.82 11.58
N HIS A 230 -3.75 -1.62 11.48
CA HIS A 230 -3.73 -0.64 12.58
C HIS A 230 -5.12 -0.16 12.99
N VAL A 231 -5.94 0.27 12.02
CA VAL A 231 -7.27 0.81 12.28
C VAL A 231 -8.19 -0.27 12.85
N SER A 232 -8.07 -1.51 12.39
CA SER A 232 -8.82 -2.64 12.95
C SER A 232 -8.42 -2.92 14.40
N ALA A 233 -7.11 -2.91 14.71
CA ALA A 233 -6.60 -3.11 16.06
C ALA A 233 -7.01 -1.98 17.03
N SER A 234 -7.18 -0.75 16.55
CA SER A 234 -7.62 0.40 17.35
C SER A 234 -9.06 0.33 17.87
N GLY A 235 -9.84 -0.70 17.48
CA GLY A 235 -11.24 -0.85 17.85
C GLY A 235 -12.15 0.19 17.19
N SER A 236 -11.82 0.58 15.96
CA SER A 236 -12.64 1.52 15.19
C SER A 236 -14.05 0.95 14.94
N ARG A 237 -15.08 1.79 15.12
CA ARG A 237 -16.50 1.39 15.04
C ARG A 237 -17.15 1.59 13.66
N PHE A 238 -16.39 2.08 12.68
CA PHE A 238 -16.89 2.29 11.32
C PHE A 238 -16.45 1.14 10.40
N ASP A 239 -17.08 1.04 9.22
CA ASP A 239 -16.64 0.10 8.18
C ASP A 239 -15.25 0.51 7.66
N VAL A 240 -14.22 -0.11 8.24
CA VAL A 240 -12.81 0.16 7.91
C VAL A 240 -12.53 -0.22 6.47
N ARG A 241 -13.06 -1.36 6.00
CA ARG A 241 -12.79 -1.86 4.65
C ARG A 241 -13.42 -0.95 3.60
N GLY A 242 -14.71 -0.61 3.75
CA GLY A 242 -15.37 0.34 2.86
C GLY A 242 -14.66 1.71 2.85
N LYS A 243 -14.24 2.19 4.03
CA LYS A 243 -13.54 3.47 4.12
C LYS A 243 -12.17 3.48 3.45
N LEU A 244 -11.41 2.39 3.55
CA LEU A 244 -10.10 2.29 2.90
C LEU A 244 -10.23 2.10 1.39
N ALA A 245 -11.23 1.34 0.91
CA ALA A 245 -11.54 1.25 -0.51
C ALA A 245 -11.89 2.63 -1.13
N ASP A 246 -12.68 3.44 -0.43
CA ASP A 246 -12.94 4.84 -0.82
C ASP A 246 -11.65 5.68 -0.85
N SER A 247 -10.74 5.43 0.09
CA SER A 247 -9.47 6.15 0.21
C SER A 247 -8.50 5.77 -0.91
N VAL A 248 -8.44 4.49 -1.29
CA VAL A 248 -7.68 4.00 -2.45
C VAL A 248 -8.21 4.64 -3.73
N THR A 249 -9.54 4.62 -3.91
CA THR A 249 -10.20 5.25 -5.08
C THR A 249 -9.87 6.75 -5.14
N PHE A 250 -9.96 7.45 -4.01
CA PHE A 250 -9.60 8.85 -3.89
C PHE A 250 -8.13 9.12 -4.25
N SER A 251 -7.19 8.35 -3.67
CA SER A 251 -5.76 8.48 -3.96
C SER A 251 -5.45 8.28 -5.44
N ARG A 252 -6.01 7.23 -6.06
CA ARG A 252 -5.82 6.94 -7.48
C ARG A 252 -6.39 8.05 -8.37
N GLY A 253 -7.62 8.49 -8.11
CA GLY A 253 -8.27 9.57 -8.85
C GLY A 253 -7.55 10.92 -8.74
N ARG A 254 -6.68 11.09 -7.74
CA ARG A 254 -5.84 12.29 -7.55
C ARG A 254 -4.38 12.09 -7.98
N GLY A 255 -4.02 10.94 -8.56
CA GLY A 255 -2.65 10.63 -8.96
C GLY A 255 -1.66 10.52 -7.80
N GLY A 256 -2.15 10.22 -6.60
CA GLY A 256 -1.33 10.14 -5.39
C GLY A 256 -0.30 9.01 -5.45
N ALA A 257 0.83 9.20 -4.77
CA ALA A 257 1.88 8.19 -4.65
C ALA A 257 1.82 7.34 -3.38
N SER A 258 0.87 7.66 -2.50
CA SER A 258 0.61 6.97 -1.25
C SER A 258 -0.87 7.06 -0.89
N LEU A 259 -1.29 6.26 0.08
CA LEU A 259 -2.68 6.28 0.53
C LEU A 259 -3.00 7.58 1.26
N ALA A 260 -4.10 8.19 0.87
CA ALA A 260 -4.61 9.44 1.40
C ALA A 260 -6.05 9.20 1.87
N VAL A 261 -6.30 9.44 3.16
CA VAL A 261 -7.60 9.19 3.79
C VAL A 261 -8.42 10.48 3.81
N PRO A 262 -9.44 10.63 2.94
CA PRO A 262 -10.29 11.80 2.95
C PRO A 262 -11.17 11.81 4.20
N SER A 263 -11.39 12.99 4.77
CA SER A 263 -12.17 13.19 5.99
C SER A 263 -12.90 14.54 5.95
N LYS A 264 -13.75 14.76 6.95
CA LYS A 264 -14.43 16.04 7.18
C LYS A 264 -14.12 16.52 8.59
N LEU A 265 -14.06 17.83 8.77
CA LEU A 265 -13.95 18.41 10.10
C LEU A 265 -15.34 18.50 10.76
N ARG A 266 -15.38 18.25 12.06
CA ARG A 266 -16.49 18.55 12.94
C ARG A 266 -16.27 19.89 13.65
N GLY A 267 -17.34 20.42 14.25
CA GLY A 267 -17.28 21.67 15.00
C GLY A 267 -17.18 22.95 14.15
N THR A 268 -17.25 22.84 12.82
CA THR A 268 -17.10 23.98 11.89
C THR A 268 -18.19 25.04 12.08
N LYS A 269 -19.40 24.65 12.49
CA LYS A 269 -20.52 25.58 12.75
C LYS A 269 -20.18 26.62 13.83
N GLY A 270 -19.52 26.19 14.91
CA GLY A 270 -19.07 27.10 15.98
C GLY A 270 -17.89 27.98 15.59
N LEU A 271 -17.25 27.70 14.44
CA LEU A 271 -16.09 28.40 13.93
C LEU A 271 -16.40 29.14 12.61
N ALA A 272 -17.68 29.45 12.34
CA ALA A 272 -18.12 29.99 11.06
C ALA A 272 -17.31 31.20 10.54
N PRO A 273 -16.94 32.21 11.37
CA PRO A 273 -16.08 33.32 10.90
C PRO A 273 -14.69 32.85 10.43
N ARG A 274 -14.09 31.87 11.14
CA ARG A 274 -12.78 31.31 10.79
C ARG A 274 -12.85 30.44 9.55
N VAL A 275 -13.95 29.70 9.38
CA VAL A 275 -14.19 28.88 8.18
C VAL A 275 -14.47 29.75 6.95
N ALA A 276 -15.10 30.92 7.12
CA ALA A 276 -15.26 31.90 6.05
C ALA A 276 -13.90 32.46 5.60
N ARG A 277 -13.01 32.81 6.54
CA ARG A 277 -11.62 33.17 6.24
C ARG A 277 -10.88 32.04 5.53
N LEU A 278 -10.99 30.81 6.01
CA LEU A 278 -10.37 29.64 5.39
C LEU A 278 -10.76 29.47 3.92
N ALA A 279 -12.01 29.74 3.57
CA ALA A 279 -12.45 29.61 2.19
C ALA A 279 -11.71 30.58 1.26
N ALA A 280 -11.49 31.83 1.70
CA ALA A 280 -10.67 32.78 0.95
C ALA A 280 -9.21 32.31 0.83
N ASP A 281 -8.64 31.75 1.90
CA ASP A 281 -7.27 31.20 1.88
C ASP A 281 -7.15 30.01 0.89
N VAL A 282 -8.15 29.13 0.83
CA VAL A 282 -8.19 28.00 -0.12
C VAL A 282 -8.36 28.46 -1.57
N GLU A 283 -9.15 29.51 -1.81
CA GLU A 283 -9.28 30.13 -3.13
C GLU A 283 -7.95 30.74 -3.58
N LEU A 284 -7.26 31.47 -2.70
CA LEU A 284 -5.95 32.06 -2.96
C LEU A 284 -4.87 31.01 -3.28
N TRP A 285 -4.95 29.83 -2.68
CA TRP A 285 -4.06 28.70 -2.94
C TRP A 285 -4.40 27.94 -4.24
N GLY A 286 -5.29 28.44 -5.10
CA GLY A 286 -5.57 27.85 -6.41
C GLY A 286 -6.79 26.92 -6.45
N GLY A 287 -7.75 27.13 -5.54
CA GLY A 287 -9.12 26.62 -5.73
C GLY A 287 -9.26 25.10 -5.77
N GLY A 288 -8.46 24.37 -5.00
CA GLY A 288 -8.53 22.90 -4.89
C GLY A 288 -7.53 22.13 -5.76
N SER A 289 -6.64 22.83 -6.47
CA SER A 289 -5.46 22.26 -7.14
C SER A 289 -4.25 22.15 -6.22
N VAL A 290 -4.15 23.02 -5.21
CA VAL A 290 -3.12 22.96 -4.15
C VAL A 290 -3.80 22.79 -2.80
N TYR A 291 -3.25 21.90 -1.97
CA TYR A 291 -3.79 21.64 -0.65
C TYR A 291 -3.20 22.60 0.40
N LEU A 292 -4.06 23.22 1.19
CA LEU A 292 -3.62 24.14 2.24
C LEU A 292 -3.03 23.36 3.42
N PRO A 293 -1.79 23.65 3.84
CA PRO A 293 -1.15 22.95 4.95
C PRO A 293 -1.86 23.23 6.29
N THR A 294 -1.79 22.25 7.19
CA THR A 294 -2.39 22.35 8.52
C THR A 294 -1.41 21.93 9.61
N VAL A 295 -1.66 22.44 10.82
CA VAL A 295 -1.02 22.00 12.05
C VAL A 295 -2.04 21.19 12.84
N LEU A 296 -1.60 20.03 13.33
CA LEU A 296 -2.42 19.18 14.19
C LEU A 296 -2.11 19.45 15.66
N HIS A 297 -3.16 19.39 16.48
CA HIS A 297 -3.04 19.52 17.92
C HIS A 297 -3.92 18.48 18.62
N VAL A 298 -3.30 17.60 19.39
CA VAL A 298 -3.96 16.55 20.16
C VAL A 298 -4.48 17.16 21.47
N LEU A 299 -5.76 16.96 21.72
CA LEU A 299 -6.44 17.40 22.93
C LEU A 299 -6.53 16.22 23.90
N PRO A 300 -6.34 16.47 25.22
CA PRO A 300 -6.43 15.43 26.24
C PRO A 300 -7.82 14.81 26.33
N GLU A 301 -8.88 15.56 26.04
CA GLU A 301 -10.26 15.08 26.03
C GLU A 301 -11.00 15.49 24.75
N GLY A 302 -11.61 14.51 24.08
CA GLY A 302 -12.55 14.68 22.99
C GLY A 302 -14.00 14.44 23.44
N VAL A 303 -14.95 14.63 22.52
CA VAL A 303 -16.40 14.68 22.83
C VAL A 303 -16.95 13.33 23.32
N GLU A 304 -16.31 12.22 22.96
CA GLU A 304 -16.75 10.85 23.34
C GLU A 304 -15.76 10.15 24.31
N GLY A 305 -15.01 10.92 25.11
CA GLY A 305 -14.07 10.38 26.10
C GLY A 305 -12.79 9.75 25.50
N GLY A 306 -12.57 9.91 24.20
CA GLY A 306 -11.29 9.61 23.53
C GLY A 306 -10.54 10.89 23.13
N PRO A 307 -9.29 10.80 22.67
CA PRO A 307 -8.49 11.97 22.29
C PRO A 307 -9.14 12.75 21.14
N GLY A 308 -9.16 14.08 21.27
CA GLY A 308 -9.57 14.98 20.19
C GLY A 308 -8.38 15.40 19.34
N VAL A 309 -8.57 15.62 18.04
CA VAL A 309 -7.52 16.21 17.18
C VAL A 309 -8.06 17.50 16.55
N ALA A 310 -7.55 18.62 17.03
CA ALA A 310 -7.79 19.93 16.44
C ALA A 310 -6.95 20.12 15.17
N VAL A 311 -7.57 20.74 14.16
CA VAL A 311 -6.94 21.06 12.87
C VAL A 311 -6.86 22.58 12.74
N LEU A 312 -5.64 23.09 12.65
CA LEU A 312 -5.35 24.50 12.48
C LEU A 312 -4.87 24.73 11.05
N ALA A 313 -5.53 25.62 10.32
CA ALA A 313 -5.08 26.02 8.99
C ALA A 313 -3.86 26.92 9.11
N ALA A 314 -2.82 26.68 8.30
CA ALA A 314 -1.54 27.39 8.34
C ALA A 314 -1.23 27.99 6.96
N PRO A 315 -1.88 29.09 6.53
CA PRO A 315 -1.82 29.57 5.15
C PRO A 315 -0.43 30.05 4.70
N SER A 316 0.47 30.45 5.60
CA SER A 316 1.87 30.72 5.29
C SER A 316 2.78 29.49 5.35
N GLY A 317 2.23 28.32 5.69
CA GLY A 317 2.99 27.10 5.98
C GLY A 317 3.67 27.12 7.36
N THR A 318 3.50 28.17 8.16
CA THR A 318 4.13 28.28 9.49
C THR A 318 3.13 28.06 10.62
N ARG A 319 3.63 27.77 11.83
CA ARG A 319 2.76 27.64 13.02
C ARG A 319 2.31 29.00 13.57
N ARG A 320 2.96 30.10 13.20
CA ARG A 320 2.75 31.42 13.81
C ARG A 320 1.43 32.06 13.41
N ASP A 321 0.96 31.78 12.20
CA ASP A 321 -0.31 32.24 11.66
C ASP A 321 -1.39 31.16 11.69
N ALA A 322 -1.10 29.99 12.28
CA ALA A 322 -2.03 28.88 12.29
C ALA A 322 -3.26 29.20 13.15
N TYR A 323 -4.46 28.89 12.62
CA TYR A 323 -5.71 29.15 13.33
C TYR A 323 -6.68 27.97 13.24
N LEU A 324 -7.39 27.70 14.33
CA LEU A 324 -8.32 26.57 14.45
C LEU A 324 -9.50 26.69 13.48
N VAL A 325 -9.70 25.66 12.66
CA VAL A 325 -10.78 25.58 11.66
C VAL A 325 -11.75 24.41 11.87
N GLY A 326 -11.41 23.48 12.77
CA GLY A 326 -12.29 22.41 13.19
C GLY A 326 -11.52 21.29 13.88
N TYR A 327 -12.20 20.16 14.07
CA TYR A 327 -11.64 18.98 14.69
C TYR A 327 -11.81 17.79 13.75
N LEU A 328 -10.88 16.84 13.72
CA LEU A 328 -11.11 15.58 13.03
C LEU A 328 -12.33 14.88 13.63
N GLN A 329 -13.09 14.20 12.78
CA GLN A 329 -14.17 13.33 13.25
C GLN A 329 -13.62 12.26 14.18
N ASP A 330 -14.40 11.89 15.20
CA ASP A 330 -13.93 11.00 16.27
C ASP A 330 -13.53 9.62 15.75
N LYS A 331 -14.21 9.15 14.69
CA LYS A 331 -13.84 7.93 13.95
C LYS A 331 -12.42 7.96 13.37
N HIS A 332 -11.88 9.12 13.05
CA HIS A 332 -10.51 9.28 12.57
C HIS A 332 -9.54 9.63 13.70
N ALA A 333 -9.95 10.48 14.64
CA ALA A 333 -9.13 10.88 15.78
C ALA A 333 -8.68 9.68 16.62
N ARG A 334 -9.55 8.68 16.84
CA ARG A 334 -9.27 7.52 17.70
C ARG A 334 -8.09 6.66 17.24
N TRP A 335 -8.02 6.31 15.95
CA TRP A 335 -6.91 5.50 15.43
C TRP A 335 -5.69 6.36 15.07
N LEU A 336 -5.89 7.65 14.81
CA LEU A 336 -4.80 8.56 14.45
C LEU A 336 -4.01 9.01 15.68
N ALA A 337 -4.68 9.28 16.80
CA ALA A 337 -4.03 9.86 17.99
C ALA A 337 -2.80 9.08 18.49
N PRO A 338 -2.77 7.73 18.54
CA PRO A 338 -1.58 6.97 18.91
C PRO A 338 -0.37 7.21 17.98
N LEU A 339 -0.61 7.64 16.74
CA LEU A 339 0.43 7.87 15.73
C LEU A 339 0.98 9.30 15.73
N LEU A 340 0.37 10.23 16.48
CA LEU A 340 0.63 11.67 16.35
C LEU A 340 1.76 12.23 17.20
N ASN A 341 2.35 11.41 18.08
CA ASN A 341 3.47 11.74 18.98
C ASN A 341 3.56 13.25 19.37
N PRO A 342 2.53 13.80 20.04
CA PRO A 342 2.44 15.23 20.27
C PRO A 342 3.47 15.68 21.32
N THR A 343 3.94 16.92 21.19
CA THR A 343 4.68 17.59 22.27
C THR A 343 3.87 17.64 23.57
N ALA A 344 4.51 17.97 24.69
CA ALA A 344 3.82 18.18 25.97
C ALA A 344 2.69 19.23 25.89
N ALA A 345 2.79 20.17 24.96
CA ALA A 345 1.76 21.16 24.67
C ALA A 345 0.67 20.65 23.72
N GLY A 346 0.61 19.37 23.37
CA GLY A 346 -0.37 18.77 22.47
C GLY A 346 -0.09 18.99 20.97
N THR A 347 0.90 19.80 20.60
CA THR A 347 1.16 20.14 19.19
C THR A 347 1.95 19.04 18.50
N VAL A 348 1.52 18.64 17.30
CA VAL A 348 2.21 17.66 16.44
C VAL A 348 3.25 18.40 15.60
N THR A 349 4.47 17.84 15.53
CA THR A 349 5.58 18.43 14.79
C THR A 349 6.00 17.55 13.62
N ASP A 350 6.58 18.16 12.60
CA ASP A 350 7.07 17.45 11.41
C ASP A 350 8.22 16.48 11.75
N GLU A 351 9.00 16.80 12.79
CA GLU A 351 10.11 16.01 13.32
C GLU A 351 9.62 14.81 14.13
N GLY A 352 8.49 14.93 14.84
CA GLY A 352 7.97 13.89 15.72
C GLY A 352 7.00 12.92 15.04
N THR A 353 6.41 13.27 13.90
CA THR A 353 5.40 12.45 13.23
C THR A 353 5.33 12.74 11.73
N PRO A 354 5.34 11.72 10.85
CA PRO A 354 5.29 11.91 9.41
C PRO A 354 3.89 12.24 8.85
N ILE A 355 2.83 12.13 9.66
CA ILE A 355 1.44 12.42 9.26
C ILE A 355 1.30 13.88 8.83
N ARG A 356 0.67 14.10 7.67
CA ARG A 356 0.30 15.42 7.18
C ARG A 356 -1.19 15.48 6.90
N VAL A 357 -1.81 16.58 7.31
CA VAL A 357 -3.21 16.87 7.02
C VAL A 357 -3.28 18.14 6.20
N TYR A 358 -4.12 18.12 5.18
CA TYR A 358 -4.35 19.28 4.34
C TYR A 358 -5.82 19.56 4.18
N VAL A 359 -6.18 20.85 4.10
CA VAL A 359 -7.54 21.25 3.69
C VAL A 359 -7.63 21.14 2.18
N THR A 360 -8.64 20.40 1.71
CA THR A 360 -8.88 20.17 0.28
C THR A 360 -9.98 21.06 -0.27
N ALA A 361 -11.00 21.35 0.52
CA ALA A 361 -12.10 22.22 0.13
C ALA A 361 -12.86 22.76 1.34
N VAL A 362 -13.44 23.95 1.16
CA VAL A 362 -14.54 24.44 2.00
C VAL A 362 -15.82 24.34 1.17
N THR A 363 -16.81 23.61 1.67
CA THR A 363 -18.08 23.36 0.96
C THR A 363 -19.25 23.99 1.67
N GLY A 364 -20.30 24.38 0.94
CA GLY A 364 -21.46 25.09 1.49
C GLY A 364 -21.18 26.58 1.65
N GLY A 365 -21.92 27.25 2.53
CA GLY A 365 -21.95 28.72 2.59
C GLY A 365 -22.71 29.37 1.43
N THR A 366 -23.60 28.61 0.78
CA THR A 366 -24.52 29.09 -0.27
C THR A 366 -25.90 29.35 0.33
N THR A 367 -26.77 30.02 -0.43
CA THR A 367 -28.17 30.23 -0.05
C THR A 367 -28.89 28.91 0.26
N GLU A 368 -28.56 27.84 -0.48
CA GLU A 368 -29.16 26.50 -0.33
C GLU A 368 -28.49 25.66 0.79
N LYS A 369 -27.21 25.89 1.06
CA LYS A 369 -26.44 25.22 2.13
C LYS A 369 -25.70 26.28 2.96
N PRO A 370 -26.38 26.96 3.90
CA PRO A 370 -25.82 28.13 4.58
C PRO A 370 -24.64 27.77 5.50
N THR A 371 -24.53 26.53 5.94
CA THR A 371 -23.42 26.07 6.78
C THR A 371 -22.22 25.67 5.92
N ARG A 372 -21.03 26.15 6.31
CA ARG A 372 -19.76 25.73 5.69
C ARG A 372 -19.21 24.48 6.39
N GLY A 373 -18.85 23.47 5.59
CA GLY A 373 -18.08 22.30 5.99
C GLY A 373 -16.65 22.37 5.46
N VAL A 374 -15.72 21.73 6.15
CA VAL A 374 -14.30 21.69 5.75
C VAL A 374 -13.92 20.24 5.46
N ASN A 375 -13.48 19.98 4.23
CA ASN A 375 -12.94 18.69 3.82
C ASN A 375 -11.42 18.71 3.98
N VAL A 376 -10.88 17.61 4.49
CA VAL A 376 -9.44 17.43 4.67
C VAL A 376 -9.01 16.09 4.12
N VAL A 377 -7.70 15.94 3.93
CA VAL A 377 -7.07 14.66 3.61
C VAL A 377 -5.94 14.39 4.59
N ILE A 378 -5.88 13.17 5.10
CA ILE A 378 -4.81 12.68 5.97
C ILE A 378 -3.86 11.85 5.11
N THR A 379 -2.58 12.15 5.14
CA THR A 379 -1.54 11.49 4.32
C THR A 379 -0.41 11.00 5.22
N ARG A 380 0.41 10.06 4.71
CA ARG A 380 1.54 9.45 5.44
C ARG A 380 1.15 8.75 6.75
N ALA A 381 -0.11 8.34 6.87
CA ALA A 381 -0.58 7.57 8.02
C ALA A 381 0.08 6.18 8.06
N ALA A 382 0.25 5.53 6.92
CA ALA A 382 0.92 4.24 6.82
C ALA A 382 2.41 4.32 7.21
N ASP A 383 3.10 5.42 6.85
CA ASP A 383 4.48 5.66 7.31
C ASP A 383 4.56 5.73 8.83
N ALA A 384 3.63 6.45 9.47
CA ALA A 384 3.58 6.52 10.93
C ALA A 384 3.28 5.15 11.59
N VAL A 385 2.40 4.35 10.98
CA VAL A 385 2.12 2.97 11.44
C VAL A 385 3.39 2.11 11.36
N ARG A 386 4.10 2.16 10.23
CA ARG A 386 5.34 1.41 10.06
C ARG A 386 6.43 1.85 11.05
N SER A 387 6.59 3.15 11.28
CA SER A 387 7.52 3.67 12.28
C SER A 387 7.16 3.20 13.69
N MET A 388 5.88 3.24 14.06
CA MET A 388 5.40 2.74 15.35
C MET A 388 5.71 1.26 15.54
N TRP A 389 5.42 0.42 14.53
CA TRP A 389 5.72 -1.02 14.61
C TRP A 389 7.22 -1.32 14.65
N ALA A 390 8.04 -0.56 13.92
CA ALA A 390 9.49 -0.70 13.98
C ALA A 390 10.02 -0.37 15.39
N GLU A 391 9.48 0.66 16.03
CA GLU A 391 9.83 1.04 17.40
C GLU A 391 9.39 -0.03 18.41
N THR A 392 8.15 -0.52 18.33
CA THR A 392 7.67 -1.61 19.19
C THR A 392 8.49 -2.89 19.02
N ALA A 393 8.92 -3.21 17.80
CA ALA A 393 9.79 -4.36 17.54
C ALA A 393 11.20 -4.15 18.15
N ARG A 394 11.72 -2.93 18.10
CA ARG A 394 12.99 -2.56 18.73
C ARG A 394 12.93 -2.67 20.25
N GLU A 395 11.90 -2.09 20.87
CA GLU A 395 11.66 -2.18 22.32
C GLU A 395 11.49 -3.63 22.78
N GLY A 396 10.79 -4.46 22.01
CA GLY A 396 10.65 -5.89 22.29
C GLY A 396 11.99 -6.63 22.20
N ALA A 397 12.79 -6.37 21.16
CA ALA A 397 14.11 -6.95 21.01
C ALA A 397 15.08 -6.51 22.14
N GLU A 398 15.01 -5.26 22.57
CA GLU A 398 15.75 -4.74 23.73
C GLU A 398 15.33 -5.45 25.01
N ALA A 399 14.03 -5.57 25.28
CA ALA A 399 13.52 -6.28 26.46
C ALA A 399 13.96 -7.75 26.48
N ASP A 400 13.85 -8.46 25.35
CA ASP A 400 14.28 -9.86 25.21
C ASP A 400 15.80 -10.00 25.40
N ALA A 401 16.59 -9.07 24.87
CA ALA A 401 18.04 -9.06 25.05
C ALA A 401 18.41 -8.86 26.53
N TYR A 402 17.79 -7.89 27.21
CA TYR A 402 18.01 -7.66 28.63
C TYR A 402 17.57 -8.84 29.51
N GLU A 403 16.40 -9.45 29.22
CA GLU A 403 15.90 -10.61 29.96
C GLU A 403 16.77 -11.86 29.74
N SER A 404 17.33 -12.03 28.55
CA SER A 404 18.21 -13.16 28.23
C SER A 404 19.56 -13.13 28.96
N GLY A 405 20.00 -11.96 29.44
CA GLY A 405 21.33 -11.77 30.02
C GLY A 405 22.49 -11.92 29.01
N ASP A 406 22.19 -12.03 27.71
CA ASP A 406 23.18 -12.18 26.66
C ASP A 406 23.82 -10.82 26.34
N ARG A 407 25.03 -10.63 26.87
CA ARG A 407 25.82 -9.42 26.68
C ARG A 407 26.05 -9.08 25.20
N THR A 408 26.22 -10.08 24.32
CA THR A 408 26.47 -9.85 22.89
C THR A 408 25.22 -9.33 22.18
N ARG A 409 24.03 -9.80 22.58
CA ARG A 409 22.77 -9.26 22.08
C ARG A 409 22.49 -7.84 22.57
N ILE A 410 22.85 -7.55 23.83
CA ILE A 410 22.72 -6.20 24.39
C ILE A 410 23.67 -5.22 23.69
N GLU A 411 24.94 -5.60 23.50
CA GLU A 411 25.93 -4.78 22.81
C GLU A 411 25.54 -4.49 21.34
N ALA A 412 24.99 -5.48 20.63
CA ALA A 412 24.53 -5.32 19.24
C ALA A 412 23.31 -4.41 19.05
N LEU A 413 22.60 -4.04 20.13
CA LEU A 413 21.47 -3.10 20.10
C LEU A 413 21.89 -1.67 20.45
N MET A 414 23.11 -1.46 20.95
CA MET A 414 23.66 -0.14 21.29
C MET A 414 24.42 0.53 20.13
N ASP A 415 24.79 -0.25 19.11
CA ASP A 415 25.41 0.18 17.85
C ASP A 415 24.35 0.43 16.77
#